data_AF-A0AAU9XW11-F1
#
_entry.id   AF-A0AAU9XW11-F1
#
_cell.length_a   1.000
_cell.length_b   1.000
_cell.length_c   1.000
_cell.angle_alpha   90.00
_cell.angle_beta   90.00
_cell.angle_gamma   90.00
#
_symmetry.space_group_name_H-M   'P 1'
#
loop_
_entity.id
_entity.type
_entity.pdbx_description
1 polymer ?
#
loop_
_entity_poly.entity_id
_entity_poly.type
_entity_poly.pdbx_seq_one_letter_code
_entity_poly.pdbx_strand_id
1 'polypeptide(L)'
;MKNVQFEQTRKALQSKQRDLKRKGIGNKPNASAALNEEDIQEYLQFNERETKTRSRNDPRNVRAIALKMFAVPNNQKCPVKAYKVYAESDPWK
;
A
#
# COMPACT_ATOMS: atom_id res chain seq x y z
N MET A 1 -22.11 9.75 32.39
CA MET A 1 -22.22 11.13 31.89
C MET A 1 -22.09 11.09 30.36
N LYS A 2 -23.08 11.54 29.59
CA LYS A 2 -22.97 11.57 28.12
C LYS A 2 -22.01 12.69 27.73
N ASN A 3 -20.99 12.37 26.93
CA ASN A 3 -20.04 13.38 26.46
C ASN A 3 -20.68 14.20 25.34
N VAL A 4 -21.47 15.20 25.73
CA VAL A 4 -22.28 16.04 24.82
C VAL A 4 -21.40 16.74 23.79
N GLN A 5 -20.19 17.16 24.19
CA GLN A 5 -19.19 17.77 23.31
C GLN A 5 -18.74 16.81 22.20
N PHE A 6 -18.53 15.53 22.55
CA PHE A 6 -18.18 14.50 21.56
C PHE A 6 -19.31 14.21 20.57
N GLU A 7 -20.57 14.19 21.01
CA GLU A 7 -21.71 13.99 20.12
C GLU A 7 -21.92 15.17 19.15
N GLN A 8 -21.75 16.40 19.63
CA GLN A 8 -21.86 17.60 18.80
C GLN A 8 -20.79 17.63 17.71
N THR A 9 -19.53 17.36 18.08
CA THR A 9 -18.42 17.31 17.11
C THR A 9 -18.60 16.19 16.10
N ARG A 10 -19.06 15.01 16.50
CA ARG A 10 -19.36 13.90 15.59
C ARG A 10 -20.45 14.25 14.57
N LYS A 11 -21.54 14.89 15.01
CA LYS A 11 -22.62 15.33 14.12
C LYS A 11 -22.15 16.39 13.11
N ALA A 12 -21.36 17.37 13.56
CA ALA A 12 -20.79 18.38 12.69
C ALA A 12 -19.89 17.76 11.61
N LEU A 13 -19.03 16.80 12.00
CA LEU A 13 -18.14 16.08 11.09
C LEU A 13 -18.93 15.28 10.04
N GLN A 14 -19.97 14.55 10.47
CA GLN A 14 -20.85 13.81 9.57
C GLN A 14 -21.57 14.72 8.57
N SER A 15 -22.07 15.87 9.02
CA SER A 15 -22.69 16.86 8.13
C SER A 15 -21.70 17.33 7.06
N LYS A 16 -20.47 17.70 7.47
CA LYS A 16 -19.46 18.17 6.53
C LYS A 16 -19.05 17.11 5.51
N GLN A 17 -18.94 15.86 5.95
CA GLN A 17 -18.65 14.73 5.06
C GLN A 17 -19.76 14.55 4.00
N ARG A 18 -21.04 14.69 4.39
CA ARG A 18 -22.18 14.63 3.46
C ARG A 18 -22.16 15.78 2.45
N ASP A 19 -21.86 17.00 2.90
CA ASP A 19 -21.76 18.16 2.03
C ASP A 19 -20.64 18.01 0.99
N LEU A 20 -19.48 17.52 1.42
CA LEU A 20 -18.36 17.24 0.50
C LEU A 20 -18.72 16.18 -0.53
N LYS A 21 -19.42 15.11 -0.13
CA LYS A 21 -19.94 14.09 -1.05
C LYS A 21 -20.96 14.68 -2.04
N ARG A 22 -21.88 15.52 -1.56
CA ARG A 22 -22.85 16.22 -2.43
C ARG A 22 -22.16 17.11 -3.48
N LYS A 23 -21.04 17.73 -3.12
CA LYS A 23 -20.22 18.54 -4.03
C LYS A 23 -19.36 17.70 -4.99
N GLY A 24 -19.38 16.38 -4.93
CA GLY A 24 -18.53 15.49 -5.74
C GLY A 24 -17.06 15.45 -5.31
N ILE A 25 -16.71 16.09 -4.18
CA ILE A 25 -15.34 16.15 -3.63
C ILE A 25 -15.18 15.13 -2.48
N GLY A 26 -16.27 14.48 -2.09
CA GLY A 26 -16.28 13.39 -1.13
C GLY A 26 -15.96 12.04 -1.78
N ASN A 27 -15.41 11.13 -0.97
CA ASN A 27 -14.78 9.87 -1.39
C ASN A 27 -13.68 10.07 -2.42
N LYS A 28 -12.53 10.54 -1.90
CA LYS A 28 -11.16 10.31 -2.38
C LYS A 28 -11.08 10.13 -3.90
N PRO A 29 -11.18 11.23 -4.69
CA PRO A 29 -11.07 11.16 -6.15
C PRO A 29 -9.72 10.54 -6.60
N ASN A 30 -8.71 10.59 -5.73
CA ASN A 30 -7.39 9.99 -5.94
C ASN A 30 -7.22 8.65 -5.20
N ALA A 31 -8.30 7.89 -4.96
CA ALA A 31 -8.18 6.53 -4.46
C ALA A 31 -7.50 5.67 -5.54
N SER A 32 -6.43 4.97 -5.19
CA SER A 32 -5.85 3.96 -6.08
C SER A 32 -6.86 2.84 -6.28
N ALA A 33 -7.21 2.55 -7.54
CA ALA A 33 -7.91 1.32 -7.87
C ALA A 33 -7.00 0.12 -7.51
N ALA A 34 -7.59 -0.96 -7.00
CA ALA A 34 -6.88 -2.22 -6.88
C ALA A 34 -6.59 -2.75 -8.29
N LEU A 35 -5.39 -3.27 -8.52
CA LEU A 35 -5.07 -3.98 -9.76
C LEU A 35 -5.78 -5.33 -9.74
N ASN A 36 -6.45 -5.71 -10.83
CA ASN A 36 -6.96 -7.07 -11.00
C ASN A 36 -5.81 -8.00 -11.43
N GLU A 37 -5.98 -9.32 -11.28
CA GLU A 37 -4.96 -10.28 -11.72
C GLU A 37 -4.69 -10.19 -13.23
N GLU A 38 -5.70 -9.84 -14.02
CA GLU A 38 -5.60 -9.61 -15.46
C GLU A 38 -4.75 -8.38 -15.83
N ASP A 39 -4.73 -7.37 -14.97
CA ASP A 39 -3.95 -6.14 -15.16
C ASP A 39 -2.47 -6.32 -14.77
N ILE A 40 -2.15 -7.43 -14.08
CA ILE A 40 -0.81 -7.74 -13.60
C ILE A 40 -0.04 -8.46 -14.70
N GLN A 41 0.79 -7.71 -15.43
CA GLN A 41 1.64 -8.28 -16.48
C GLN A 41 2.80 -9.10 -15.92
N GLU A 42 3.47 -8.58 -14.88
CA GLU A 42 4.63 -9.22 -14.26
C GLU A 42 4.83 -8.68 -12.84
N TYR A 43 5.38 -9.50 -11.94
CA TYR A 43 5.77 -9.08 -10.61
C TYR A 43 6.97 -9.87 -10.09
N LEU A 44 7.69 -9.28 -9.14
CA LEU A 44 8.69 -9.96 -8.32
C LEU A 44 8.09 -10.30 -6.96
N GLN A 45 8.26 -11.55 -6.53
CA GLN A 45 7.90 -11.95 -5.18
C GLN A 45 9.15 -12.01 -4.30
N PHE A 46 9.08 -11.43 -3.11
CA PHE A 46 10.20 -11.44 -2.18
C PHE A 46 9.73 -11.56 -0.74
N ASN A 47 10.63 -12.07 0.09
CA ASN A 47 10.41 -12.23 1.52
C ASN A 47 11.03 -11.03 2.25
N GLU A 48 10.21 -10.25 2.94
CA GLU A 48 10.68 -9.15 3.79
C GLU A 48 10.70 -9.60 5.26
N ARG A 49 11.72 -9.15 6.00
CA ARG A 49 11.76 -9.31 7.47
C ARG A 49 10.74 -8.37 8.12
N GLU A 50 10.22 -8.76 9.28
CA GLU A 50 9.30 -7.88 10.02
C GLU A 50 10.02 -6.64 10.57
N THR A 51 9.45 -5.46 10.37
CA THR A 51 10.06 -4.17 10.75
C THR A 51 9.65 -3.65 12.14
N LYS A 52 8.93 -4.45 12.96
CA LYS A 52 8.48 -4.01 14.30
C LYS A 52 8.92 -4.93 15.43
N THR A 53 9.75 -4.36 16.31
CA THR A 53 10.17 -4.89 17.61
C THR A 53 9.04 -4.77 18.64
N ARG A 54 8.27 -5.85 18.82
CA ARG A 54 7.69 -6.13 20.16
C ARG A 54 7.89 -7.57 20.63
N SER A 55 8.28 -8.46 19.73
CA SER A 55 8.98 -9.70 20.05
C SER A 55 10.48 -9.50 19.82
N ARG A 56 11.28 -10.12 20.70
CA ARG A 56 12.73 -10.25 20.61
C ARG A 56 13.14 -10.52 19.14
N ASN A 57 14.10 -9.74 18.64
CA ASN A 57 14.66 -9.74 17.29
C ASN A 57 15.10 -11.14 16.84
N ASP A 58 14.17 -12.01 16.43
CA ASP A 58 14.45 -13.32 15.87
C ASP A 58 14.88 -13.13 14.41
N PRO A 59 16.11 -13.50 14.02
CA PRO A 59 16.58 -13.42 12.63
C PRO A 59 15.74 -14.23 11.64
N ARG A 60 14.92 -15.17 12.14
CA ARG A 60 13.98 -15.98 11.35
C ARG A 60 12.63 -15.29 11.13
N ASN A 61 12.42 -14.10 11.70
CA ASN A 61 11.14 -13.42 11.64
C ASN A 61 10.92 -12.79 10.24
N VAL A 62 10.46 -13.64 9.33
CA VAL A 62 9.97 -13.28 8.00
C VAL A 62 8.48 -13.00 8.11
N ARG A 63 7.98 -12.01 7.37
CA ARG A 63 6.54 -11.76 7.29
C ARG A 63 5.82 -13.03 6.81
N ALA A 64 4.67 -13.32 7.42
CA ALA A 64 3.83 -14.46 7.02
C ALA A 64 3.32 -14.37 5.57
N ILE A 65 3.24 -13.16 5.01
CA ILE A 65 2.80 -12.90 3.65
C ILE A 65 3.99 -12.40 2.82
N ALA A 66 4.29 -13.12 1.76
CA ALA A 66 5.28 -12.71 0.77
C ALA A 66 4.76 -11.52 -0.04
N LEU A 67 5.59 -10.48 -0.13
CA LEU A 67 5.22 -9.26 -0.84
C LEU A 67 5.49 -9.40 -2.33
N LYS A 68 4.72 -8.65 -3.12
CA LYS A 68 4.85 -8.57 -4.59
C LYS A 68 5.21 -7.15 -5.00
N MET A 69 6.23 -6.99 -5.85
CA MET A 69 6.56 -5.75 -6.54
C MET A 69 6.12 -5.87 -7.99
N PHE A 70 5.07 -5.14 -8.37
CA PHE A 70 4.50 -5.20 -9.72
C PHE A 70 5.34 -4.41 -10.73
N ALA A 71 5.36 -4.89 -11.97
CA ALA A 71 5.92 -4.17 -13.09
C ALA A 71 5.09 -2.91 -13.35
N VAL A 72 5.78 -1.78 -13.50
CA VAL A 72 5.16 -0.52 -13.90
C VAL A 72 5.57 -0.25 -15.35
N PRO A 73 4.66 -0.41 -16.33
CA PRO A 73 4.97 -0.16 -17.73
C PRO A 73 5.34 1.31 -17.94
N ASN A 74 6.21 1.56 -18.92
CA ASN A 74 6.66 2.92 -19.30
C ASN A 74 7.29 3.75 -18.16
N ASN A 75 7.74 3.12 -17.07
CA ASN A 75 8.44 3.78 -15.99
C ASN A 75 9.93 3.39 -15.99
N GLN A 76 10.81 4.39 -16.00
CA GLN A 76 12.27 4.22 -15.91
C GLN A 76 12.69 3.59 -14.57
N LYS A 77 11.92 3.84 -13.50
CA LYS A 77 12.16 3.31 -12.14
C LYS A 77 11.31 2.06 -11.86
N CYS A 78 10.99 1.28 -12.90
CA CYS A 78 10.23 0.04 -12.72
C CYS A 78 11.07 -0.98 -11.91
N PRO A 79 10.56 -1.50 -10.78
CA PRO A 79 11.32 -2.38 -9.91
C PRO A 79 11.68 -3.71 -10.57
N VAL A 80 10.76 -4.24 -11.38
CA VAL A 80 10.95 -5.49 -12.12
C VAL A 80 12.08 -5.34 -13.15
N LYS A 81 12.08 -4.24 -13.91
CA LYS A 81 13.14 -3.96 -14.90
C LYS A 81 14.49 -3.78 -14.23
N ALA A 82 14.53 -3.03 -13.12
CA ALA A 82 15.78 -2.80 -12.38
C ALA A 82 16.39 -4.11 -11.86
N TYR A 83 15.55 -5.02 -11.34
CA TYR A 83 16.03 -6.32 -10.87
C TYR A 83 16.53 -7.22 -12.01
N LYS A 84 15.87 -7.22 -13.17
CA LYS A 84 16.33 -7.99 -14.34
C LYS A 84 17.74 -7.57 -14.77
N VAL A 85 17.97 -6.26 -14.90
CA VAL A 85 19.31 -5.72 -15.22
C VAL A 85 20.33 -6.15 -14.17
N TYR A 86 19.99 -6.04 -12.89
CA TYR A 86 20.87 -6.51 -11.81
C TYR A 86 21.19 -8.00 -11.93
N ALA A 87 20.17 -8.85 -12.11
CA ALA A 87 20.31 -10.30 -12.19
C ALA A 87 21.06 -10.78 -13.44
N GLU A 88 21.08 -9.98 -14.51
CA GLU A 88 21.90 -10.19 -15.70
C GLU A 88 23.36 -9.74 -15.47
N SER A 89 23.56 -8.68 -14.69
CA SER A 89 24.88 -8.16 -14.35
C SER A 89 25.58 -8.89 -13.20
N ASP A 90 24.89 -9.83 -12.55
CA ASP A 90 25.37 -10.49 -11.33
C ASP A 90 26.66 -11.28 -11.61
N PRO A 91 27.83 -10.82 -11.13
CA PRO A 91 29.12 -11.42 -11.45
C PRO A 91 29.36 -12.75 -10.72
N TRP A 92 28.41 -13.18 -9.87
CA TRP A 92 28.48 -14.43 -9.11
C TRP A 92 27.60 -15.54 -9.71
N LYS A 93 27.03 -15.32 -10.90
CA LYS A 93 26.40 -16.36 -11.72
C LYS A 93 27.40 -17.11 -12.59
#